data_AF-G7WLB0-F1
#
_entry.id   AF-G7WLB0-F1
#
_cell.length_a   1.000
_cell.length_b   1.000
_cell.length_c   1.000
_cell.angle_alpha   90.00
_cell.angle_beta   90.00
_cell.angle_gamma   90.00
#
_symmetry.space_group_name_H-M   'P 1'
#
loop_
_entity.id
_entity.type
_entity.pdbx_description
1 polymer ?
#
loop_
_entity_poly.entity_id
_entity_poly.type
_entity_poly.pdbx_seq_one_letter_code
_entity_poly.pdbx_strand_id
1 'polypeptide(L)'
;MAYDHRRHAGNAGDLWKHIVLAEVADRLFEAGVRVYVESHAGRPGYRLRPGGEWEGGIGRLWPIPVGMAARPYFQILAALNPQGLELYPGSASIVLHLARKRGFSLRAELWDTSPEVEAAWFSSRQEGVRFHLGDGFSGAGRLARELKEPALLLVDSPWTDPRDADLARGLISEAVGAGWVVLSWEAIDGSTRREAAFRRRGFDLLFEEAGLAGSGKGARMTLAWGDRHPYLIDDLIGGLLGIEEELPRAARRMTVRMSESF
;
A
#
# COMPACT_ATOMS: atom_id res chain seq x y z
N MET A 1 19.38 -8.29 -11.63
CA MET A 1 19.34 -6.83 -11.89
C MET A 1 18.75 -6.19 -10.65
N ALA A 2 19.45 -5.22 -10.04
CA ALA A 2 18.93 -4.52 -8.86
C ALA A 2 17.75 -3.64 -9.30
N TYR A 3 16.55 -3.97 -8.85
CA TYR A 3 15.34 -3.17 -9.06
C TYR A 3 15.52 -1.81 -8.37
N ASP A 4 15.66 -0.72 -9.13
CA ASP A 4 15.81 0.62 -8.55
C ASP A 4 14.44 1.17 -8.16
N HIS A 5 14.02 0.84 -6.93
CA HIS A 5 12.80 1.36 -6.31
C HIS A 5 12.67 2.89 -6.41
N ARG A 6 13.76 3.64 -6.58
CA ARG A 6 13.73 5.12 -6.66
C ARG A 6 13.12 5.64 -7.96
N ARG A 7 13.16 4.87 -9.06
CA ARG A 7 12.57 5.29 -10.34
C ARG A 7 11.06 5.03 -10.40
N HIS A 8 10.59 4.01 -9.68
CA HIS A 8 9.19 3.57 -9.65
C HIS A 8 8.36 4.24 -8.55
N ALA A 9 9.01 4.78 -7.52
CA ALA A 9 8.34 5.41 -6.38
C ALA A 9 7.30 6.44 -6.84
N GLY A 10 6.05 6.25 -6.42
CA GLY A 10 4.96 7.18 -6.71
C GLY A 10 4.30 7.01 -8.07
N ASN A 11 4.60 5.94 -8.81
CA ASN A 11 3.83 5.58 -10.01
C ASN A 11 2.35 5.27 -9.69
N ALA A 12 1.54 5.01 -10.71
CA ALA A 12 0.10 4.73 -10.52
C ALA A 12 -0.18 3.49 -9.65
N GLY A 13 0.70 2.49 -9.65
CA GLY A 13 0.57 1.29 -8.81
C GLY A 13 0.80 1.60 -7.33
N ASP A 14 1.87 2.34 -7.03
CA ASP A 14 2.16 2.84 -5.68
C ASP A 14 1.06 3.76 -5.17
N LEU A 15 0.56 4.67 -6.02
CA LEU A 15 -0.57 5.54 -5.70
C LEU A 15 -1.80 4.72 -5.27
N TRP A 16 -2.16 3.71 -6.06
CA TRP A 16 -3.32 2.86 -5.77
C TRP A 16 -3.13 2.07 -4.48
N LYS A 17 -2.00 1.38 -4.36
CA LYS A 17 -1.61 0.60 -3.17
C LYS A 17 -1.69 1.44 -1.91
N HIS A 18 -1.09 2.62 -1.94
CA HIS A 18 -0.95 3.47 -0.75
C HIS A 18 -2.25 4.17 -0.35
N ILE A 19 -3.12 4.54 -1.29
CA ILE A 19 -4.45 5.07 -0.96
C ILE A 19 -5.28 3.98 -0.27
N VAL A 20 -5.36 2.79 -0.85
CA VAL A 20 -6.12 1.67 -0.28
C VAL A 20 -5.55 1.27 1.09
N LEU A 21 -4.22 1.18 1.21
CA LEU A 21 -3.55 0.89 2.48
C LEU A 21 -3.89 1.91 3.56
N ALA A 22 -3.82 3.20 3.24
CA ALA A 22 -4.05 4.26 4.23
C ALA A 22 -5.49 4.23 4.76
N GLU A 23 -6.48 4.00 3.90
CA GLU A 23 -7.90 3.93 4.26
C GLU A 23 -8.21 2.73 5.14
N VAL A 24 -7.68 1.56 4.77
CA VAL A 24 -7.85 0.33 5.55
C VAL A 24 -7.14 0.46 6.91
N ALA A 25 -5.91 0.96 6.93
CA ALA A 25 -5.16 1.15 8.15
C ALA A 25 -5.87 2.13 9.09
N ASP A 26 -6.29 3.29 8.58
CA ASP A 26 -6.93 4.33 9.39
C ASP A 26 -8.20 3.81 10.10
N ARG A 27 -9.01 3.03 9.38
CA ARG A 27 -10.23 2.43 9.92
C ARG A 27 -9.97 1.30 10.91
N LEU A 28 -9.02 0.41 10.62
CA LEU A 28 -8.64 -0.67 11.55
C LEU A 28 -8.04 -0.11 12.84
N PHE A 29 -7.30 0.99 12.75
CA PHE A 29 -6.70 1.65 13.90
C PHE A 29 -7.74 2.34 14.78
N GLU A 30 -8.76 2.96 14.19
CA GLU A 30 -9.94 3.42 14.92
C GLU A 30 -10.60 2.28 15.70
N ALA A 31 -10.69 1.10 15.09
CA ALA A 31 -11.32 -0.08 15.69
C ALA A 31 -10.44 -0.87 16.68
N GLY A 32 -9.21 -0.41 16.96
CA GLY A 32 -8.36 -1.01 17.99
C GLY A 32 -7.22 -1.90 17.51
N VAL A 33 -7.00 -2.07 16.19
CA VAL A 33 -5.83 -2.81 15.68
C VAL A 33 -4.55 -2.02 15.97
N ARG A 34 -3.52 -2.69 16.50
CA ARG A 34 -2.24 -2.07 16.93
C ARG A 34 -0.99 -2.75 16.37
N VAL A 35 -1.16 -3.75 15.50
CA VAL A 35 -0.07 -4.48 14.86
C VAL A 35 -0.18 -4.32 13.35
N TYR A 36 0.91 -3.90 12.74
CA TYR A 36 1.10 -3.86 11.29
C TYR A 36 2.23 -4.79 10.90
N VAL A 37 2.02 -5.54 9.83
CA VAL A 37 2.97 -6.51 9.30
C VAL A 37 3.13 -6.24 7.81
N GLU A 38 4.36 -6.27 7.32
CA GLU A 38 4.62 -6.08 5.89
C GLU A 38 5.70 -7.06 5.42
N SER A 39 5.36 -7.89 4.42
CA SER A 39 6.28 -8.92 3.94
C SER A 39 7.38 -8.38 3.02
N HIS A 40 7.20 -7.20 2.43
CA HIS A 40 8.12 -6.59 1.48
C HIS A 40 8.15 -5.08 1.69
N ALA A 41 8.80 -4.62 2.77
CA ALA A 41 8.63 -3.26 3.28
C ALA A 41 9.26 -2.17 2.42
N GLY A 42 10.32 -2.48 1.66
CA GLY A 42 11.10 -1.48 0.95
C GLY A 42 11.62 -0.37 1.89
N ARG A 43 12.04 0.75 1.30
CA ARG A 43 12.62 1.86 2.07
C ARG A 43 11.53 2.71 2.75
N PRO A 44 11.83 3.36 3.89
CA PRO A 44 10.88 4.24 4.58
C PRO A 44 10.43 5.43 3.73
N GLY A 45 11.22 5.88 2.77
CA GLY A 45 10.85 6.96 1.87
C GLY A 45 11.83 7.14 0.72
N TYR A 46 11.38 7.90 -0.27
CA TYR A 46 12.06 8.10 -1.54
C TYR A 46 12.09 9.58 -1.89
N ARG A 47 13.21 10.05 -2.43
CA ARG A 47 13.30 11.38 -3.04
C ARG A 47 12.90 11.27 -4.50
N LEU A 48 11.90 12.03 -4.89
CA LEU A 48 11.43 12.13 -6.27
C LEU A 48 12.44 12.93 -7.09
N ARG A 49 12.68 12.49 -8.33
CA ARG A 49 13.61 13.13 -9.26
C ARG A 49 12.93 13.34 -10.61
N PRO A 50 13.27 14.40 -11.35
CA PRO A 50 12.76 14.61 -12.71
C PRO A 50 12.99 13.38 -13.61
N GLY A 51 12.00 13.06 -14.44
CA GLY A 51 12.00 11.88 -15.31
C GLY A 51 11.75 10.54 -14.59
N GLY A 52 11.21 10.58 -13.37
CA GLY A 52 10.75 9.40 -12.64
C GLY A 52 9.27 9.08 -12.93
N GLU A 53 8.84 7.85 -12.63
CA GLU A 53 7.45 7.41 -12.93
C GLU A 53 6.40 8.15 -12.10
N TRP A 54 6.79 8.78 -10.99
CA TRP A 54 5.91 9.62 -10.18
C TRP A 54 5.21 10.71 -11.00
N GLU A 55 5.84 11.24 -12.06
CA GLU A 55 5.26 12.28 -12.92
C GLU A 55 3.97 11.80 -13.60
N GLY A 56 3.89 10.51 -13.94
CA GLY A 56 2.71 9.86 -14.51
C GLY A 56 1.77 9.25 -13.47
N GLY A 57 2.22 9.07 -12.24
CA GLY A 57 1.42 8.62 -11.10
C GLY A 57 0.95 9.79 -10.24
N ILE A 58 1.50 9.93 -9.03
CA ILE A 58 1.09 10.95 -8.06
C ILE A 58 1.26 12.39 -8.58
N GLY A 59 2.20 12.64 -9.49
CA GLY A 59 2.41 13.94 -10.12
C GLY A 59 1.20 14.43 -10.92
N ARG A 60 0.40 13.53 -11.50
CA ARG A 60 -0.87 13.87 -12.19
C ARG A 60 -1.96 14.36 -11.23
N LEU A 61 -1.82 14.05 -9.95
CA LEU A 61 -2.71 14.45 -8.87
C LEU A 61 -2.09 15.52 -7.97
N TRP A 62 -1.00 16.17 -8.41
CA TRP A 62 -0.36 17.25 -7.67
C TRP A 62 -0.53 18.59 -8.42
N PRO A 63 -1.05 19.66 -7.78
CA PRO A 63 -1.54 19.72 -6.39
C PRO A 63 -2.80 18.86 -6.18
N ILE A 64 -2.99 18.41 -4.94
CA ILE A 64 -4.03 17.45 -4.55
C ILE A 64 -5.43 17.99 -4.89
N PRO A 65 -6.27 17.23 -5.63
CA PRO A 65 -7.64 17.63 -5.90
C PRO A 65 -8.46 17.80 -4.62
N VAL A 66 -9.29 18.84 -4.55
CA VAL A 66 -10.10 19.17 -3.35
C VAL A 66 -10.93 17.98 -2.87
N GLY A 67 -11.53 17.21 -3.79
CA GLY A 67 -12.32 16.02 -3.45
C GLY A 67 -11.51 14.87 -2.83
N MET A 68 -10.20 14.87 -2.99
CA MET A 68 -9.29 13.83 -2.47
C MET A 68 -8.52 14.30 -1.22
N ALA A 69 -8.51 15.60 -0.93
CA ALA A 69 -7.69 16.19 0.14
C ALA A 69 -8.07 15.70 1.55
N ALA A 70 -9.31 15.25 1.76
CA ALA A 70 -9.75 14.70 3.04
C ALA A 70 -9.26 13.27 3.30
N ARG A 71 -8.80 12.56 2.26
CA ARG A 71 -8.41 11.16 2.35
C ARG A 71 -7.08 11.03 3.12
N PRO A 72 -6.91 10.01 4.00
CA PRO A 72 -5.75 9.95 4.89
C PRO A 72 -4.40 9.94 4.16
N TYR A 73 -4.29 9.23 3.04
CA TYR A 73 -3.09 9.20 2.19
C TYR A 73 -2.67 10.61 1.74
N PHE A 74 -3.61 11.39 1.21
CA PHE A 74 -3.32 12.72 0.67
C PHE A 74 -2.97 13.72 1.77
N GLN A 75 -3.57 13.60 2.95
CA GLN A 75 -3.20 14.42 4.12
C GLN A 75 -1.75 14.16 4.55
N ILE A 76 -1.30 12.89 4.55
CA ILE A 76 0.09 12.54 4.86
C ILE A 76 1.02 13.10 3.80
N LEU A 77 0.68 12.92 2.53
CA LEU A 77 1.51 13.40 1.42
C LEU A 77 1.66 14.92 1.45
N ALA A 78 0.58 15.66 1.72
CA ALA A 78 0.59 17.12 1.91
C ALA A 78 1.48 17.53 3.09
N ALA A 79 1.37 16.86 4.24
CA ALA A 79 2.16 17.16 5.43
C ALA A 79 3.67 16.94 5.21
N LEU A 80 4.04 15.94 4.40
CA LEU A 80 5.43 15.66 4.06
C LEU A 80 6.02 16.62 3.02
N ASN A 81 5.17 17.33 2.27
CA ASN A 81 5.55 18.12 1.09
C ASN A 81 4.97 19.55 1.13
N PRO A 82 5.28 20.36 2.16
CA PRO A 82 4.66 21.68 2.35
C PRO A 82 5.04 22.71 1.27
N GLN A 83 6.14 22.48 0.54
CA GLN A 83 6.68 23.41 -0.47
C GLN A 83 6.60 22.87 -1.90
N GLY A 84 6.06 21.67 -2.09
CA GLY A 84 6.08 20.97 -3.37
C GLY A 84 6.41 19.49 -3.21
N LEU A 85 6.04 18.70 -4.21
CA LEU A 85 6.18 17.24 -4.19
C LEU A 85 7.63 16.80 -4.42
N GLU A 86 8.35 16.51 -3.35
CA GLU A 86 9.76 16.11 -3.38
C GLU A 86 10.02 14.75 -2.72
N LEU A 87 9.21 14.40 -1.72
CA LEU A 87 9.34 13.19 -0.92
C LEU A 87 8.12 12.30 -1.10
N TYR A 88 8.38 11.02 -1.35
CA TYR A 88 7.35 9.99 -1.42
C TYR A 88 7.54 8.99 -0.27
N PRO A 89 6.56 8.85 0.65
CA PRO A 89 6.65 7.89 1.74
C PRO A 89 6.46 6.45 1.24
N GLY A 90 7.20 5.51 1.82
CA GLY A 90 6.90 4.08 1.67
C GLY A 90 5.63 3.68 2.44
N SER A 91 5.03 2.55 2.08
CA SER A 91 3.87 1.90 2.70
C SER A 91 3.92 1.89 4.23
N ALA A 92 4.95 1.30 4.83
CA ALA A 92 5.10 1.24 6.29
C ALA A 92 5.18 2.65 6.93
N SER A 93 5.83 3.62 6.29
CA SER A 93 5.88 5.00 6.79
C SER A 93 4.53 5.70 6.77
N ILE A 94 3.69 5.41 5.78
CA ILE A 94 2.30 5.91 5.72
C ILE A 94 1.53 5.39 6.93
N VAL A 95 1.61 4.09 7.19
CA VAL A 95 0.91 3.44 8.29
C VAL A 95 1.40 3.94 9.66
N LEU A 96 2.71 4.11 9.83
CA LEU A 96 3.32 4.67 11.04
C LEU A 96 2.90 6.14 11.26
N HIS A 97 2.80 6.93 10.19
CA HIS A 97 2.32 8.32 10.28
C HIS A 97 0.86 8.37 10.74
N LEU A 98 -0.01 7.49 10.23
CA LEU A 98 -1.42 7.41 10.67
C LEU A 98 -1.53 7.10 12.16
N ALA A 99 -0.77 6.13 12.66
CA ALA A 99 -0.76 5.79 14.07
C ALA A 99 -0.34 6.98 14.95
N ARG A 100 0.73 7.69 14.57
CA ARG A 100 1.16 8.92 15.27
C ARG A 100 0.09 10.00 15.25
N LYS A 101 -0.55 10.23 14.10
CA LYS A 101 -1.64 11.21 13.97
C LYS A 101 -2.83 10.87 14.87
N ARG A 102 -3.09 9.58 15.10
CA ARG A 102 -4.11 9.08 16.04
C ARG A 102 -3.63 9.03 17.50
N GLY A 103 -2.39 9.39 17.79
CA GLY A 103 -1.87 9.51 19.15
C GLY A 103 -1.49 8.18 19.82
N PHE A 104 -1.13 7.14 19.07
CA PHE A 104 -0.66 5.88 19.66
C PHE A 104 0.58 5.32 18.94
N SER A 105 1.34 4.50 19.66
CA SER A 105 2.47 3.75 19.11
C SER A 105 1.99 2.45 18.45
N LEU A 106 2.41 2.22 17.21
CA LEU A 106 2.11 1.01 16.45
C LEU A 106 3.27 0.02 16.57
N ARG A 107 2.97 -1.28 16.71
CA ARG A 107 3.97 -2.33 16.49
C ARG A 107 4.02 -2.66 15.00
N ALA A 108 5.10 -2.30 14.32
CA ALA A 108 5.34 -2.60 12.92
C ALA A 108 6.42 -3.68 12.78
N GLU A 109 6.07 -4.81 12.19
CA GLU A 109 6.97 -5.94 11.92
C GLU A 109 7.22 -5.98 10.40
N LEU A 110 8.44 -5.60 9.98
CA LEU A 110 8.77 -5.32 8.58
C LEU A 110 9.83 -6.28 8.06
N TRP A 111 9.59 -6.92 6.92
CA TRP A 111 10.56 -7.79 6.24
C TRP A 111 11.03 -7.19 4.92
N ASP A 112 12.33 -7.36 4.65
CA ASP A 112 12.92 -7.19 3.32
C ASP A 112 14.21 -8.04 3.25
N THR A 113 14.65 -8.35 2.04
CA THR A 113 15.89 -9.12 1.83
C THR A 113 17.11 -8.24 1.57
N SER A 114 16.93 -6.92 1.41
CA SER A 114 18.01 -5.97 1.15
C SER A 114 18.61 -5.39 2.45
N PRO A 115 19.93 -5.56 2.68
CA PRO A 115 20.64 -4.87 3.76
C PRO A 115 20.61 -3.34 3.64
N GLU A 116 20.50 -2.80 2.42
CA GLU A 116 20.37 -1.36 2.18
C GLU A 116 19.02 -0.80 2.62
N VAL A 117 17.97 -1.63 2.58
CA VAL A 117 16.65 -1.31 3.13
C VAL A 117 16.71 -1.32 4.66
N GLU A 118 17.33 -2.35 5.25
CA GLU A 118 17.55 -2.43 6.70
C GLU A 118 18.27 -1.18 7.24
N ALA A 119 19.39 -0.82 6.62
CA ALA A 119 20.17 0.36 7.00
C ALA A 119 19.35 1.67 6.90
N ALA A 120 18.44 1.76 5.92
CA ALA A 120 17.55 2.91 5.77
C ALA A 120 16.52 2.99 6.91
N TRP A 121 15.96 1.85 7.34
CA TRP A 121 15.04 1.81 8.48
C TRP A 121 15.73 2.17 9.79
N PHE A 122 16.93 1.64 10.07
CA PHE A 122 17.71 2.05 11.24
C PHE A 122 18.03 3.55 11.24
N SER A 123 18.39 4.10 10.07
CA SER A 123 18.69 5.52 9.93
C SER A 123 17.46 6.41 10.11
N SER A 124 16.27 5.93 9.77
CA SER A 124 15.02 6.69 9.87
C SER A 124 14.56 6.94 11.30
N ARG A 125 15.05 6.14 12.27
CA ARG A 125 14.68 6.21 13.70
C ARG A 125 13.16 6.23 13.96
N GLN A 126 12.39 5.56 13.12
CA GLN A 126 10.95 5.45 13.35
C GLN A 126 10.66 4.53 14.55
N GLU A 127 9.91 5.05 15.51
CA GLU A 127 9.48 4.31 16.69
C GLU A 127 8.50 3.18 16.33
N GLY A 128 8.51 2.12 17.13
CA GLY A 128 7.58 0.98 16.97
C GLY A 128 7.94 0.00 15.85
N VAL A 129 9.04 0.24 15.12
CA VAL A 129 9.51 -0.63 14.03
C VAL A 129 10.44 -1.71 14.55
N ARG A 130 10.12 -2.97 14.22
CA ARG A 130 11.04 -4.10 14.22
C ARG A 130 11.26 -4.53 12.78
N PHE A 131 12.50 -4.36 12.32
CA PHE A 131 12.90 -4.77 10.98
C PHE A 131 13.54 -6.17 11.02
N HIS A 132 13.26 -6.98 10.01
CA HIS A 132 13.77 -8.34 9.85
C HIS A 132 14.40 -8.48 8.47
N LEU A 133 15.73 -8.64 8.43
CA LEU A 133 16.43 -8.96 7.20
C LEU A 133 16.22 -10.44 6.84
N GLY A 134 15.33 -10.72 5.88
CA GLY A 134 14.99 -12.08 5.46
C GLY A 134 13.73 -12.19 4.61
N ASP A 135 13.38 -13.43 4.25
CA ASP A 135 12.18 -13.72 3.47
C ASP A 135 10.90 -13.39 4.24
N GLY A 136 10.14 -12.42 3.73
CA GLY A 136 8.91 -11.97 4.36
C GLY A 136 7.73 -12.91 4.19
N PHE A 137 7.73 -13.81 3.21
CA PHE A 137 6.69 -14.83 3.13
C PHE A 137 6.78 -15.77 4.33
N SER A 138 7.96 -16.35 4.56
CA SER A 138 8.21 -17.24 5.70
C SER A 138 8.12 -16.51 7.05
N GLY A 139 8.69 -15.31 7.14
CA GLY A 139 8.74 -14.50 8.35
C GLY A 139 7.35 -14.05 8.84
N ALA A 140 6.57 -13.42 7.96
CA ALA A 140 5.21 -12.99 8.29
C ALA A 140 4.28 -14.18 8.55
N GLY A 141 4.44 -15.29 7.82
CA GLY A 141 3.64 -16.51 8.04
C GLY A 141 3.92 -17.14 9.41
N ARG A 142 5.18 -17.16 9.85
CA ARG A 142 5.53 -17.57 11.22
C ARG A 142 4.87 -16.66 12.24
N LEU A 143 4.96 -15.35 12.07
CA LEU A 143 4.33 -14.40 12.99
C LEU A 143 2.81 -14.59 13.03
N ALA A 144 2.15 -14.86 11.90
CA ALA A 144 0.71 -15.12 11.85
C ALA A 144 0.29 -16.34 12.68
N ARG A 145 1.11 -17.40 12.74
CA ARG A 145 0.85 -18.59 13.56
C ARG A 145 1.04 -18.33 15.07
N GLU A 146 1.98 -17.46 15.40
CA GLU A 146 2.42 -17.21 16.79
C GLU A 146 1.61 -16.09 17.47
N LEU A 147 1.36 -14.99 16.77
CA LEU A 147 0.68 -13.80 17.30
C LEU A 147 -0.82 -14.08 17.52
N LYS A 148 -1.38 -13.59 18.63
CA LYS A 148 -2.81 -13.75 18.95
C LYS A 148 -3.62 -12.49 18.72
N GLU A 149 -2.94 -11.35 18.65
CA GLU A 149 -3.48 -10.04 18.38
C GLU A 149 -3.97 -9.92 16.93
N PRO A 150 -5.04 -9.15 16.66
CA PRO A 150 -5.40 -8.80 15.29
C PRO A 150 -4.30 -7.91 14.69
N ALA A 151 -4.01 -8.12 13.41
CA ALA A 151 -3.05 -7.33 12.67
C ALA A 151 -3.57 -6.96 11.27
N LEU A 152 -3.02 -5.89 10.73
CA LEU A 152 -3.07 -5.57 9.30
C LEU A 152 -1.78 -6.10 8.65
N LEU A 153 -1.91 -6.97 7.66
CA LEU A 153 -0.80 -7.45 6.84
C LEU A 153 -0.84 -6.82 5.43
N LEU A 154 0.28 -6.29 4.95
CA LEU A 154 0.48 -5.97 3.54
C LEU A 154 1.41 -6.99 2.88
N VAL A 155 0.96 -7.55 1.75
CA VAL A 155 1.73 -8.42 0.85
C VAL A 155 1.98 -7.67 -0.45
N ASP A 156 3.21 -7.18 -0.63
CA ASP A 156 3.65 -6.35 -1.77
C ASP A 156 4.85 -7.00 -2.48
N SER A 157 4.68 -8.25 -2.90
CA SER A 157 5.76 -8.98 -3.59
C SER A 157 6.10 -8.30 -4.92
N PRO A 158 7.38 -8.30 -5.33
CA PRO A 158 7.77 -7.81 -6.65
C PRO A 158 7.29 -8.71 -7.81
N TRP A 159 6.73 -9.89 -7.52
CA TRP A 159 6.21 -10.86 -8.50
C TRP A 159 7.23 -11.29 -9.56
N THR A 160 8.50 -11.35 -9.16
CA THR A 160 9.61 -11.71 -10.06
C THR A 160 9.88 -13.21 -10.10
N ASP A 161 9.50 -13.95 -9.05
CA ASP A 161 9.62 -15.40 -9.00
C ASP A 161 8.25 -16.03 -9.33
N PRO A 162 8.17 -17.01 -10.24
CA PRO A 162 6.92 -17.72 -10.52
C PRO A 162 6.24 -18.33 -9.29
N ARG A 163 6.99 -18.59 -8.22
CA ARG A 163 6.49 -19.12 -6.94
C ARG A 163 5.84 -18.05 -6.06
N ASP A 164 6.09 -16.76 -6.30
CA ASP A 164 5.57 -15.66 -5.48
C ASP A 164 4.04 -15.75 -5.35
N ALA A 165 3.34 -16.11 -6.43
CA ALA A 165 1.88 -16.28 -6.45
C ALA A 165 1.39 -17.34 -5.44
N ASP A 166 2.08 -18.46 -5.34
CA ASP A 166 1.70 -19.54 -4.42
C ASP A 166 2.14 -19.25 -2.98
N LEU A 167 3.30 -18.61 -2.80
CA LEU A 167 3.78 -18.16 -1.48
C LEU A 167 2.87 -17.08 -0.88
N ALA A 168 2.46 -16.09 -1.69
CA ALA A 168 1.51 -15.07 -1.29
C ALA A 168 0.16 -15.69 -0.89
N ARG A 169 -0.36 -16.62 -1.70
CA ARG A 169 -1.61 -17.33 -1.39
C ARG A 169 -1.51 -18.09 -0.07
N GLY A 170 -0.40 -18.77 0.18
CA GLY A 170 -0.12 -19.46 1.44
C GLY A 170 -0.13 -18.49 2.63
N LEU A 171 0.67 -17.42 2.55
CA LEU A 171 0.75 -16.39 3.58
C LEU A 171 -0.62 -15.75 3.88
N ILE A 172 -1.37 -15.37 2.84
CA ILE A 172 -2.70 -14.77 3.00
C ILE A 172 -3.64 -15.76 3.70
N SER A 173 -3.61 -17.03 3.30
CA SER A 173 -4.45 -18.07 3.94
C SER A 173 -4.11 -18.24 5.42
N GLU A 174 -2.83 -18.23 5.80
CA GLU A 174 -2.40 -18.32 7.20
C GLU A 174 -2.84 -17.10 8.01
N ALA A 175 -2.61 -15.90 7.49
CA ALA A 175 -2.98 -14.65 8.14
C ALA A 175 -4.51 -14.52 8.31
N VAL A 176 -5.29 -14.86 7.28
CA VAL A 176 -6.75 -14.90 7.37
C VAL A 176 -7.21 -15.92 8.41
N GLY A 177 -6.60 -17.11 8.45
CA GLY A 177 -6.86 -18.12 9.48
C GLY A 177 -6.55 -17.66 10.90
N ALA A 178 -5.56 -16.78 11.07
CA ALA A 178 -5.24 -16.12 12.33
C ALA A 178 -6.22 -14.98 12.70
N GLY A 179 -7.17 -14.65 11.82
CA GLY A 179 -8.12 -13.56 12.02
C GLY A 179 -7.57 -12.18 11.66
N TRP A 180 -6.49 -12.11 10.86
CA TRP A 180 -5.95 -10.84 10.38
C TRP A 180 -6.74 -10.29 9.20
N VAL A 181 -6.59 -8.98 8.98
CA VAL A 181 -6.97 -8.32 7.73
C VAL A 181 -5.73 -8.22 6.87
N VAL A 182 -5.86 -8.59 5.59
CA VAL A 182 -4.74 -8.66 4.66
C VAL A 182 -5.04 -7.82 3.44
N LEU A 183 -4.05 -7.04 3.01
CA LEU A 183 -3.99 -6.39 1.72
C LEU A 183 -2.90 -7.06 0.88
N SER A 184 -3.22 -7.40 -0.37
CA SER A 184 -2.28 -7.94 -1.34
C SER A 184 -2.28 -7.09 -2.60
N TRP A 185 -1.10 -6.62 -3.02
CA TRP A 185 -0.93 -5.85 -4.25
C TRP A 185 -0.58 -6.75 -5.43
N GLU A 186 -1.21 -6.55 -6.58
CA GLU A 186 -0.93 -7.30 -7.82
C GLU A 186 -0.98 -6.35 -9.03
N ALA A 187 -0.09 -6.55 -10.01
CA ALA A 187 -0.22 -5.91 -11.32
C ALA A 187 -1.32 -6.58 -12.15
N ILE A 188 -2.05 -5.79 -12.95
CA ILE A 188 -3.05 -6.30 -13.91
C ILE A 188 -2.35 -6.47 -15.26
N ASP A 189 -2.06 -7.73 -15.64
CA ASP A 189 -1.33 -8.08 -16.88
C ASP A 189 -2.07 -9.07 -17.80
N GLY A 190 -3.21 -9.62 -17.37
CA GLY A 190 -4.05 -10.53 -18.18
C GLY A 190 -3.95 -12.01 -17.80
N SER A 191 -3.23 -12.37 -16.73
CA SER A 191 -3.17 -13.74 -16.22
C SER A 191 -4.50 -14.20 -15.59
N THR A 192 -4.86 -15.47 -15.82
CA THR A 192 -6.06 -16.11 -15.28
C THR A 192 -5.90 -16.46 -13.80
N ARG A 193 -6.87 -16.04 -13.01
CA ARG A 193 -6.87 -16.18 -11.55
C ARG A 193 -7.33 -17.56 -11.14
N ARG A 194 -6.60 -18.18 -10.20
CA ARG A 194 -7.10 -19.34 -9.46
C ARG A 194 -8.04 -18.88 -8.35
N GLU A 195 -9.11 -19.62 -8.11
CA GLU A 195 -9.96 -19.41 -6.95
C GLU A 195 -9.13 -19.49 -5.65
N ALA A 196 -9.50 -18.66 -4.67
CA ALA A 196 -8.86 -18.64 -3.37
C ALA A 196 -9.82 -19.23 -2.34
N ALA A 197 -9.30 -20.01 -1.40
CA ALA A 197 -10.10 -20.68 -0.35
C ALA A 197 -10.50 -19.76 0.81
N PHE A 198 -10.25 -18.45 0.71
CA PHE A 198 -10.53 -17.46 1.75
C PHE A 198 -11.39 -16.31 1.22
N ARG A 199 -12.10 -15.63 2.13
CA ARG A 199 -12.91 -14.45 1.80
C ARG A 199 -12.01 -13.32 1.34
N ARG A 200 -12.39 -12.71 0.20
CA ARG A 200 -11.63 -11.63 -0.42
C ARG A 200 -12.48 -10.75 -1.32
N ARG A 201 -12.02 -9.53 -1.56
CA ARG A 201 -12.52 -8.60 -2.57
C ARG A 201 -11.32 -7.86 -3.19
N GLY A 202 -11.21 -7.88 -4.52
CA GLY A 202 -10.21 -7.09 -5.25
C GLY A 202 -10.76 -5.71 -5.62
N PHE A 203 -9.91 -4.69 -5.69
CA PHE A 203 -10.23 -3.35 -6.16
C PHE A 203 -9.18 -2.93 -7.20
N ASP A 204 -9.63 -2.49 -8.36
CA ASP A 204 -8.81 -2.28 -9.55
C ASP A 204 -8.66 -0.80 -9.89
N LEU A 205 -7.44 -0.44 -10.31
CA LEU A 205 -7.18 0.81 -10.99
C LEU A 205 -6.58 0.49 -12.36
N LEU A 206 -7.35 0.74 -13.42
CA LEU A 206 -6.84 0.68 -14.80
C LEU A 206 -6.18 2.01 -15.14
N PHE A 207 -4.88 1.98 -15.45
CA PHE A 207 -4.07 3.18 -15.55
C PHE A 207 -4.45 4.05 -16.74
N GLU A 208 -4.66 3.43 -17.90
CA GLU A 208 -5.09 4.13 -19.13
C GLU A 208 -6.42 4.84 -18.93
N GLU A 209 -7.41 4.16 -18.34
CA GLU A 209 -8.72 4.75 -18.05
C GLU A 209 -8.61 5.93 -17.08
N ALA A 210 -7.72 5.84 -16.09
CA ALA A 210 -7.48 6.92 -15.13
C ALA A 210 -6.63 8.07 -15.71
N GLY A 211 -6.02 7.93 -16.88
CA GLY A 211 -5.05 8.88 -17.42
C GLY A 211 -3.74 8.92 -16.61
N LEU A 212 -3.37 7.79 -16.01
CA LEU A 212 -2.19 7.61 -15.17
C LEU A 212 -1.19 6.67 -15.88
N ALA A 213 0.06 6.68 -15.41
CA ALA A 213 1.11 5.79 -15.91
C ALA A 213 1.74 4.98 -14.78
N GLY A 214 1.99 3.71 -15.07
CA GLY A 214 2.66 2.76 -14.18
C GLY A 214 3.01 1.47 -14.94
N SER A 215 3.63 0.54 -14.23
CA SER A 215 3.98 -0.77 -14.81
C SER A 215 2.75 -1.66 -15.00
N GLY A 216 2.50 -2.13 -16.22
CA GLY A 216 1.36 -2.98 -16.56
C GLY A 216 0.11 -2.20 -17.00
N LYS A 217 -1.04 -2.87 -17.12
CA LYS A 217 -2.31 -2.23 -17.53
C LYS A 217 -3.03 -1.54 -16.38
N GLY A 218 -2.72 -1.94 -15.16
CA GLY A 218 -3.35 -1.46 -13.94
C GLY A 218 -2.79 -2.12 -12.71
N ALA A 219 -3.35 -1.78 -11.55
CA ALA A 219 -3.03 -2.40 -10.27
C ALA A 219 -4.31 -2.89 -9.59
N ARG A 220 -4.19 -4.01 -8.87
CA ARG A 220 -5.22 -4.54 -7.99
C ARG A 220 -4.74 -4.51 -6.56
N MET A 221 -5.61 -4.08 -5.67
CA MET A 221 -5.50 -4.33 -4.24
C MET A 221 -6.55 -5.35 -3.82
N THR A 222 -6.12 -6.48 -3.28
CA THR A 222 -7.04 -7.50 -2.75
C THR A 222 -7.11 -7.36 -1.23
N LEU A 223 -8.30 -7.05 -0.72
CA LEU A 223 -8.66 -7.16 0.69
C LEU A 223 -9.09 -8.60 0.98
N ALA A 224 -8.45 -9.25 1.96
CA ALA A 224 -8.85 -10.55 2.48
C ALA A 224 -8.97 -10.49 4.01
N TRP A 225 -9.87 -11.28 4.60
CA TRP A 225 -10.19 -11.16 6.02
C TRP A 225 -10.65 -12.47 6.67
N GLY A 226 -10.22 -12.66 7.92
CA GLY A 226 -10.75 -13.69 8.81
C GLY A 226 -12.08 -13.30 9.47
N ASP A 227 -12.54 -14.08 10.44
CA ASP A 227 -13.84 -13.85 11.12
C ASP A 227 -13.80 -12.74 12.18
N ARG A 228 -12.64 -12.14 12.44
CA ARG A 228 -12.53 -11.04 13.39
C ARG A 228 -12.96 -9.73 12.70
N HIS A 229 -13.90 -9.02 13.31
CA HIS A 229 -14.45 -7.73 12.87
C HIS A 229 -15.31 -7.72 11.59
N PRO A 230 -16.34 -8.58 11.47
CA PRO A 230 -17.17 -8.65 10.26
C PRO A 230 -17.80 -7.29 9.88
N TYR A 231 -18.24 -6.51 10.87
CA TYR A 231 -18.86 -5.20 10.65
C TYR A 231 -17.90 -4.14 10.10
N LEU A 232 -16.59 -4.27 10.34
CA LEU A 232 -15.61 -3.35 9.76
C LEU A 232 -15.40 -3.62 8.27
N ILE A 233 -15.58 -4.86 7.84
CA ILE A 233 -15.26 -5.27 6.48
C ILE A 233 -16.26 -4.66 5.49
N ASP A 234 -17.56 -4.67 5.80
CA ASP A 234 -18.56 -4.09 4.90
C ASP A 234 -18.35 -2.59 4.70
N ASP A 235 -18.03 -1.88 5.79
CA ASP A 235 -17.72 -0.45 5.76
C ASP A 235 -16.42 -0.16 4.98
N LEU A 236 -15.37 -0.97 5.19
CA LEU A 236 -14.14 -0.92 4.41
C LEU A 236 -14.42 -1.14 2.91
N ILE A 237 -15.21 -2.15 2.57
CA ILE A 237 -15.58 -2.42 1.17
C ILE A 237 -16.33 -1.22 0.58
N GLY A 238 -17.31 -0.67 1.29
CA GLY A 238 -18.05 0.51 0.84
C GLY A 238 -17.14 1.72 0.58
N GLY A 239 -16.23 2.01 1.52
CA GLY A 239 -15.26 3.09 1.37
C GLY A 239 -14.32 2.88 0.19
N LEU A 240 -13.80 1.66 0.01
CA LEU A 240 -12.88 1.33 -1.08
C LEU A 240 -13.57 1.34 -2.45
N LEU A 241 -14.84 0.93 -2.56
CA LEU A 241 -15.62 1.09 -3.80
C LEU A 241 -15.76 2.56 -4.19
N GLY A 242 -15.98 3.45 -3.22
CA GLY A 242 -16.03 4.89 -3.48
C GLY A 242 -14.72 5.42 -4.06
N ILE A 243 -13.58 4.95 -3.56
CA ILE A 243 -12.25 5.36 -4.05
C ILE A 243 -11.97 4.79 -5.44
N GLU A 244 -12.33 3.52 -5.69
CA GLU A 244 -12.22 2.86 -7.00
C GLU A 244 -12.96 3.67 -8.08
N GLU A 245 -14.08 4.31 -7.73
CA GLU A 245 -14.84 5.17 -8.62
C GLU A 245 -14.30 6.63 -8.71
N GLU A 246 -13.90 7.22 -7.57
CA GLU A 246 -13.51 8.62 -7.46
C GLU A 246 -12.11 8.92 -8.01
N LEU A 247 -11.13 8.05 -7.74
CA LEU A 247 -9.72 8.30 -8.09
C LEU A 247 -9.52 8.45 -9.61
N PRO A 248 -10.03 7.56 -10.48
CA PRO A 248 -9.89 7.73 -11.92
C PRO A 248 -10.56 9.02 -12.43
N ARG A 249 -11.71 9.39 -11.86
CA ARG A 249 -12.42 10.64 -12.22
C ARG A 249 -11.61 11.88 -11.82
N ALA A 250 -11.02 11.88 -10.63
CA ALA A 250 -10.18 12.97 -10.16
C ALA A 250 -8.92 13.14 -11.04
N ALA A 251 -8.24 12.03 -11.36
CA ALA A 251 -7.05 12.03 -12.22
C ALA A 251 -7.36 12.57 -13.62
N ARG A 252 -8.43 12.08 -14.29
CA ARG A 252 -8.83 12.58 -15.61
C ARG A 252 -9.12 14.08 -15.64
N ARG A 253 -9.82 14.61 -14.62
CA ARG A 253 -10.14 16.05 -14.55
C ARG A 253 -8.89 16.92 -14.45
N MET A 254 -7.86 16.45 -13.76
CA MET A 254 -6.58 17.15 -13.66
C MET A 254 -5.85 17.16 -15.01
N THR A 255 -5.84 16.03 -15.73
CA THR A 255 -5.21 15.93 -17.05
C THR A 255 -5.83 16.89 -18.07
N VAL A 256 -7.16 17.02 -18.11
CA VAL A 256 -7.86 17.95 -19.02
C VAL A 256 -7.50 19.41 -18.71
N ARG A 257 -7.48 19.81 -17.43
CA ARG A 257 -7.12 21.18 -17.04
C ARG A 257 -5.69 21.54 -17.45
N MET A 258 -4.76 20.59 -17.38
CA MET A 258 -3.39 20.81 -17.84
C MET A 258 -3.31 21.03 -19.36
N SER A 259 -4.15 20.36 -20.16
CA SER A 259 -4.15 20.55 -21.62
C SER A 259 -4.79 21.87 -22.08
N GLU A 260 -5.69 22.47 -21.29
CA GLU A 260 -6.36 23.74 -21.62
C GLU A 260 -5.55 24.98 -21.18
N SER A 261 -4.46 24.79 -20.44
CA SER A 261 -3.63 25.87 -19.87
C SER A 261 -2.39 26.20 -20.72
N PHE A 262 -2.29 25.67 -21.94
CA PHE A 262 -1.19 25.90 -22.90
C PHE A 262 -1.70 26.51 -24.20
#